data_AF-A0A8H7VND9-F1
#
_entry.id   AF-A0A8H7VND9-F1
#
_cell.length_a   1.000
_cell.length_b   1.000
_cell.length_c   1.000
_cell.angle_alpha   90.00
_cell.angle_beta   90.00
_cell.angle_gamma   90.00
#
_symmetry.space_group_name_H-M   'P 1'
#
loop_
_entity.id
_entity.type
_entity.pdbx_description
1 polymer ?
#
loop_
_entity_poly.entity_id
_entity_poly.type
_entity_poly.pdbx_seq_one_letter_code
_entity_poly.pdbx_strand_id
1 'polypeptide(L)'
;MCWFMDIYSKEKPSTANAAATDRKRKLSADTTYIGGDGVELGCLEIGKTNIQTKELMDGSIKMPVVMRDMLMELVEETTPLVNKLHILGYVIMGNKVSLLDMDIPDGYVTRIRRTKPATYPHSSKNFAVRFAPFEQEISLSEAEAEGPVIPRLYSIPSSSASSASSVSSNKRQNTSYN
;
A
#
# COMPACT_ATOMS: atom_id res chain seq x y z
N MET A 1 9.97 -5.69 20.63
CA MET A 1 9.11 -6.56 19.81
C MET A 1 9.88 -6.91 18.55
N CYS A 2 10.21 -8.19 18.36
CA CYS A 2 10.89 -8.66 17.16
C CYS A 2 9.80 -8.97 16.13
N TRP A 3 9.63 -8.11 15.12
CA TRP A 3 8.74 -8.40 14.00
C TRP A 3 9.37 -9.56 13.22
N PHE A 4 8.76 -10.73 13.30
CA PHE A 4 9.18 -11.89 12.52
C PHE A 4 8.68 -11.66 11.09
N MET A 5 9.60 -11.56 10.14
CA MET A 5 9.30 -11.37 8.72
C MET A 5 9.82 -12.59 7.97
N ASP A 6 8.90 -13.34 7.37
CA ASP A 6 9.25 -14.54 6.62
C ASP A 6 9.52 -14.15 5.16
N ILE A 7 10.74 -14.43 4.69
CA ILE A 7 11.13 -14.20 3.29
C ILE A 7 10.82 -15.46 2.50
N TYR A 8 9.85 -15.39 1.59
CA TYR A 8 9.47 -16.51 0.75
C TYR A 8 10.04 -16.34 -0.68
N SER A 9 11.01 -17.18 -1.05
CA SER A 9 11.75 -17.11 -2.32
C SER A 9 11.27 -18.15 -3.34
N LYS A 10 10.08 -17.96 -3.93
CA LYS A 10 9.71 -18.55 -5.23
C LYS A 10 8.87 -17.54 -6.00
N GLU A 11 9.02 -17.49 -7.33
CA GLU A 11 8.17 -16.71 -8.22
C GLU A 11 6.69 -16.99 -7.90
N LYS A 12 5.99 -15.99 -7.37
CA LYS A 12 4.60 -16.09 -6.97
C LYS A 12 3.85 -14.84 -7.44
N PRO A 13 2.67 -15.01 -8.07
CA PRO A 13 1.74 -13.89 -8.18
C PRO A 13 1.32 -13.44 -6.78
N SER A 14 0.94 -12.17 -6.63
CA SER A 14 0.27 -11.74 -5.39
C SER A 14 -0.96 -12.60 -5.15
N THR A 15 -1.39 -12.74 -3.90
CA THR A 15 -2.56 -13.55 -3.54
C THR A 15 -3.82 -13.06 -4.26
N ALA A 16 -4.06 -11.75 -4.28
CA ALA A 16 -5.09 -11.13 -5.12
C ALA A 16 -5.00 -11.51 -6.62
N ASN A 17 -3.78 -11.54 -7.18
CA ASN A 17 -3.60 -11.88 -8.60
C ASN A 17 -3.67 -13.40 -8.86
N ALA A 18 -3.29 -14.23 -7.89
CA ALA A 18 -3.45 -15.68 -7.96
C ALA A 18 -4.94 -16.05 -8.08
N ALA A 19 -5.80 -15.35 -7.35
CA ALA A 19 -7.25 -15.51 -7.34
C ALA A 19 -7.95 -14.98 -8.62
N ALA A 20 -7.26 -14.15 -9.43
CA ALA A 20 -7.83 -13.62 -10.67
C ALA A 20 -8.14 -14.74 -11.69
N THR A 21 -9.33 -14.67 -12.29
CA THR A 21 -9.80 -15.61 -13.34
C THR A 21 -9.14 -15.37 -14.69
N ASP A 22 -8.68 -14.15 -14.95
CA ASP A 22 -8.04 -13.75 -16.21
C ASP A 22 -6.53 -14.05 -16.17
N ARG A 23 -6.13 -15.12 -16.88
CA ARG A 23 -4.72 -15.54 -16.95
C ARG A 23 -3.79 -14.48 -17.54
N LYS A 24 -4.29 -13.52 -18.33
CA LYS A 24 -3.46 -12.46 -18.91
C LYS A 24 -3.04 -11.40 -17.90
N ARG A 25 -3.66 -11.36 -16.72
CA ARG A 25 -3.32 -10.44 -15.63
C ARG A 25 -2.38 -11.02 -14.58
N LYS A 26 -2.09 -12.33 -14.65
CA LYS A 26 -1.22 -13.04 -13.70
C LYS A 26 0.23 -12.65 -13.90
N LEU A 27 0.62 -11.60 -13.18
CA LEU A 27 1.97 -11.07 -13.06
C LEU A 27 2.50 -11.48 -11.68
N SER A 28 3.75 -11.90 -11.63
CA SER A 28 4.35 -12.48 -10.43
C SER A 28 5.71 -11.89 -10.15
N ALA A 29 5.95 -11.39 -8.94
CA ALA A 29 7.29 -11.01 -8.53
C ALA A 29 8.14 -12.26 -8.25
N ASP A 30 9.46 -12.11 -8.32
CA ASP A 30 10.39 -13.20 -7.98
C ASP A 30 10.35 -13.55 -6.49
N THR A 31 10.12 -12.54 -5.64
CA THR A 31 10.04 -12.69 -4.19
C THR A 31 8.97 -11.75 -3.64
N THR A 32 8.20 -12.25 -2.68
CA THR A 32 7.18 -11.49 -1.94
C THR A 32 7.54 -11.50 -0.46
N TYR A 33 7.40 -10.35 0.20
CA TYR A 33 7.58 -10.20 1.64
C TYR A 33 6.25 -10.45 2.33
N ILE A 34 6.22 -11.39 3.27
CA ILE A 34 5.00 -11.80 3.95
C ILE A 34 5.13 -11.48 5.45
N GLY A 35 4.12 -10.81 6.01
CA GLY A 35 3.97 -10.56 7.44
C GLY A 35 3.62 -11.82 8.21
N GLY A 36 3.77 -11.79 9.54
CA GLY A 36 3.48 -12.95 10.40
C GLY A 36 2.01 -13.40 10.40
N ASP A 37 1.12 -12.55 9.92
CA ASP A 37 -0.31 -12.76 9.68
C ASP A 37 -0.61 -13.37 8.29
N GLY A 38 0.41 -13.59 7.45
CA GLY A 38 0.25 -14.13 6.10
C GLY A 38 -0.01 -13.06 5.04
N VAL A 39 0.03 -11.78 5.43
CA VAL A 39 -0.28 -10.64 4.58
C VAL A 39 0.93 -10.23 3.73
N GLU A 40 0.71 -9.89 2.46
CA GLU A 40 1.78 -9.45 1.55
C GLU A 40 2.14 -7.97 1.78
N LEU A 41 3.37 -7.71 2.23
CA LEU A 41 3.85 -6.37 2.61
C LEU A 41 4.72 -5.72 1.54
N GLY A 42 5.11 -6.46 0.50
CA GLY A 42 5.92 -5.95 -0.58
C GLY A 42 6.56 -7.03 -1.43
N CYS A 43 7.39 -6.61 -2.37
CA CYS A 43 7.94 -7.51 -3.37
C CYS A 43 9.35 -7.14 -3.85
N LEU A 44 9.99 -8.10 -4.51
CA LEU A 44 11.32 -7.97 -5.07
C LEU A 44 11.38 -8.66 -6.44
N GLU A 45 11.93 -7.95 -7.41
CA GLU A 45 12.21 -8.44 -8.76
C GLU A 45 13.73 -8.41 -9.02
N ILE A 46 14.26 -9.49 -9.60
CA ILE A 46 15.69 -9.68 -9.86
C ILE A 46 15.92 -10.03 -11.34
N GLY A 47 16.34 -9.04 -12.13
CA GLY A 47 16.84 -9.26 -13.47
C GLY A 47 18.36 -9.48 -13.48
N LYS A 48 18.82 -10.57 -14.12
CA LYS A 48 20.26 -10.88 -14.25
C LYS A 48 21.05 -9.87 -15.10
N THR A 49 20.41 -9.21 -16.06
CA THR A 49 21.08 -8.37 -17.06
C THR A 49 20.43 -7.00 -17.18
N ASN A 50 21.26 -5.98 -17.48
CA ASN A 50 20.84 -4.60 -17.72
C ASN A 50 20.28 -4.44 -19.15
N ILE A 51 19.26 -5.23 -19.50
CA ILE A 51 18.56 -5.08 -20.78
C ILE A 51 17.43 -4.06 -20.58
N GLN A 52 17.50 -2.93 -21.28
CA GLN A 52 16.55 -1.82 -21.13
C GLN A 52 15.09 -2.24 -21.31
N THR A 53 14.80 -3.14 -22.26
CA THR A 53 13.44 -3.64 -22.48
C THR A 53 12.94 -4.49 -21.32
N LYS A 54 13.81 -5.31 -20.69
CA LYS A 54 13.43 -6.08 -19.50
C LYS A 54 13.26 -5.18 -18.28
N GLU A 55 14.15 -4.22 -18.08
CA GLU A 55 14.03 -3.23 -17.01
C GLU A 55 12.70 -2.45 -17.10
N LEU A 56 12.28 -2.11 -18.32
CA LEU A 56 10.99 -1.45 -18.56
C LEU A 56 9.81 -2.38 -18.29
N MET A 57 9.82 -3.59 -18.85
CA MET A 57 8.72 -4.54 -18.71
C MET A 57 8.56 -5.01 -17.26
N ASP A 58 9.64 -5.52 -16.67
CA ASP A 58 9.63 -6.13 -15.34
C ASP A 58 9.61 -5.05 -14.26
N GLY A 59 10.46 -4.04 -14.39
CA GLY A 59 10.63 -3.00 -13.37
C GLY A 59 9.59 -1.89 -13.39
N SER A 60 9.02 -1.54 -14.55
CA SER A 60 8.13 -0.35 -14.67
C SER A 60 6.69 -0.67 -15.04
N ILE A 61 6.39 -1.89 -15.50
CA ILE A 61 5.01 -2.30 -15.82
C ILE A 61 4.57 -3.40 -14.86
N LYS A 62 5.30 -4.52 -14.83
CA LYS A 62 4.96 -5.69 -14.02
C LYS A 62 4.94 -5.37 -12.52
N MET A 63 6.01 -4.78 -12.00
CA MET A 63 6.13 -4.47 -10.57
C MET A 63 5.04 -3.53 -10.03
N PRO A 64 4.74 -2.39 -10.67
CA PRO A 64 3.58 -1.57 -10.32
C PRO A 64 2.26 -2.32 -10.24
N VAL A 65 1.97 -3.23 -11.16
CA VAL A 65 0.70 -3.97 -11.14
C VAL A 65 0.67 -4.91 -9.93
N VAL A 66 1.75 -5.66 -9.71
CA VAL A 66 1.86 -6.58 -8.57
C VAL A 66 1.74 -5.84 -7.23
N MET A 67 2.44 -4.71 -7.08
CA MET A 67 2.36 -3.89 -5.87
C MET A 67 0.96 -3.34 -5.63
N ARG A 68 0.26 -2.90 -6.69
CA ARG A 68 -1.11 -2.41 -6.58
C ARG A 68 -2.07 -3.50 -6.13
N ASP A 69 -1.93 -4.71 -6.67
CA ASP A 69 -2.78 -5.84 -6.28
C ASP A 69 -2.59 -6.18 -4.80
N MET A 70 -1.34 -6.22 -4.32
CA MET A 70 -1.02 -6.39 -2.88
C MET A 70 -1.62 -5.28 -2.01
N LEU A 71 -1.54 -4.03 -2.48
CA LEU A 71 -2.02 -2.87 -1.75
C LEU A 71 -3.54 -2.86 -1.63
N MET A 72 -4.25 -3.30 -2.67
CA MET A 72 -5.71 -3.39 -2.63
C MET A 72 -6.18 -4.48 -1.66
N GLU A 73 -5.45 -5.59 -1.56
CA GLU A 73 -5.71 -6.63 -0.56
C GLU A 73 -5.57 -6.08 0.87
N LEU A 74 -4.50 -5.32 1.15
CA LEU A 74 -4.34 -4.62 2.43
C LEU A 74 -5.48 -3.65 2.74
N VAL A 75 -5.93 -2.89 1.73
CA VAL A 75 -7.02 -1.91 1.88
C VAL A 75 -8.33 -2.57 2.27
N GLU A 76 -8.63 -3.74 1.70
CA GLU A 76 -9.82 -4.52 2.05
C GLU A 76 -9.82 -4.95 3.52
N GLU A 77 -8.64 -5.26 4.08
CA GLU A 77 -8.46 -5.66 5.47
C GLU A 77 -8.38 -4.47 6.46
N THR A 78 -7.85 -3.32 6.03
CA THR A 78 -7.53 -2.15 6.89
C THR A 78 -8.22 -0.85 6.47
N THR A 79 -9.55 -0.91 6.34
CA THR A 79 -10.42 0.14 5.80
C THR A 79 -10.26 1.57 6.41
N PRO A 80 -9.91 1.80 7.69
CA PRO A 80 -9.78 3.17 8.20
C PRO A 80 -8.42 3.83 7.95
N LEU A 81 -7.40 3.10 7.46
CA LEU A 81 -6.00 3.58 7.37
C LEU A 81 -5.44 3.59 5.94
N VAL A 82 -6.32 3.53 4.93
CA VAL A 82 -5.97 3.42 3.50
C VAL A 82 -4.95 4.45 3.05
N ASN A 83 -5.07 5.69 3.52
CA ASN A 83 -4.18 6.80 3.16
C ASN A 83 -2.81 6.76 3.85
N LYS A 84 -2.60 5.80 4.76
CA LYS A 84 -1.33 5.56 5.44
C LYS A 84 -0.67 4.25 5.02
N LEU A 85 -1.28 3.52 4.10
CA LEU A 85 -0.73 2.27 3.60
C LEU A 85 0.34 2.56 2.55
N HIS A 86 1.49 1.95 2.77
CA HIS A 86 2.63 1.97 1.86
C HIS A 86 3.05 0.54 1.56
N ILE A 87 3.30 0.23 0.30
CA ILE A 87 3.95 -1.02 -0.12
C ILE A 87 5.28 -0.68 -0.78
N LEU A 88 6.31 -1.41 -0.34
CA LEU A 88 7.66 -1.27 -0.85
C LEU A 88 7.99 -2.39 -1.84
N GLY A 89 8.63 -2.00 -2.94
CA GLY A 89 9.07 -2.89 -4.01
C GLY A 89 10.56 -2.67 -4.32
N TYR A 90 11.38 -3.71 -4.26
CA TYR A 90 12.76 -3.63 -4.72
C TYR A 90 12.88 -4.13 -6.15
N VAL A 91 13.61 -3.41 -6.98
CA VAL A 91 13.95 -3.85 -8.34
C VAL A 91 15.47 -3.88 -8.45
N ILE A 92 16.01 -5.10 -8.58
CA ILE A 92 17.43 -5.35 -8.81
C ILE A 92 17.59 -5.77 -10.27
N MET A 93 18.30 -4.98 -11.05
CA MET A 93 18.56 -5.26 -12.46
C MET A 93 20.07 -5.20 -12.67
N GLY A 94 20.68 -6.34 -12.96
CA GLY A 94 22.12 -6.50 -13.08
C GLY A 94 22.86 -6.04 -11.84
N ASN A 95 23.49 -4.86 -11.92
CA ASN A 95 24.23 -4.22 -10.84
C ASN A 95 23.56 -2.95 -10.31
N LYS A 96 22.28 -2.72 -10.65
CA LYS A 96 21.49 -1.57 -10.22
C LYS A 96 20.39 -2.05 -9.28
N VAL A 97 20.13 -1.26 -8.26
CA VAL A 97 18.99 -1.44 -7.35
C VAL A 97 18.21 -0.14 -7.27
N SER A 98 16.89 -0.25 -7.34
CA SER A 98 15.97 0.87 -7.13
C SER A 98 14.86 0.43 -6.19
N LEU A 99 14.41 1.34 -5.34
CA LEU A 99 13.24 1.19 -4.49
C LEU A 99 12.04 1.81 -5.20
N LEU A 100 10.92 1.12 -5.17
CA LEU A 100 9.59 1.61 -5.49
C LEU A 100 8.82 1.71 -4.17
N ASP A 101 8.16 2.82 -3.96
CA ASP A 101 7.23 3.04 -2.87
C ASP A 101 5.87 3.39 -3.47
N MET A 102 4.85 2.61 -3.13
CA MET A 102 3.48 2.83 -3.60
C MET A 102 2.57 3.19 -2.44
N ASP A 103 1.82 4.28 -2.62
CA ASP A 103 0.90 4.82 -1.63
C ASP A 103 -0.47 5.20 -2.22
N ILE A 104 -1.45 5.45 -1.35
CA ILE A 104 -2.81 5.85 -1.72
C ILE A 104 -3.15 7.23 -1.13
N PRO A 105 -2.73 8.34 -1.76
CA PRO A 105 -2.96 9.67 -1.19
C PRO A 105 -4.45 10.05 -1.06
N ASP A 106 -5.32 9.54 -1.93
CA ASP A 106 -6.73 9.97 -2.02
C ASP A 106 -7.72 8.79 -2.12
N GLY A 107 -7.45 7.66 -1.47
CA GLY A 107 -8.35 6.48 -1.39
C GLY A 107 -8.61 5.70 -2.69
N TYR A 108 -8.64 6.34 -3.86
CA TYR A 108 -8.90 5.73 -5.17
C TYR A 108 -7.72 5.82 -6.14
N VAL A 109 -6.76 6.72 -5.89
CA VAL A 109 -5.54 6.88 -6.70
C VAL A 109 -4.38 6.21 -5.99
N THR A 110 -3.68 5.32 -6.69
CA THR A 110 -2.37 4.80 -6.28
C THR A 110 -1.27 5.63 -6.92
N ARG A 111 -0.30 6.09 -6.14
CA ARG A 111 0.89 6.81 -6.62
C ARG A 111 2.12 5.94 -6.40
N ILE A 112 3.08 6.03 -7.32
CA ILE A 112 4.35 5.29 -7.23
C ILE A 112 5.49 6.30 -7.27
N ARG A 113 6.35 6.24 -6.26
CA ARG A 113 7.64 6.92 -6.22
C ARG A 113 8.74 5.91 -6.51
N ARG A 114 9.73 6.33 -7.29
CA ARG A 114 10.88 5.49 -7.61
C ARG A 114 12.16 6.23 -7.27
N THR A 115 13.02 5.58 -6.49
CA THR A 115 14.35 6.14 -6.20
C THR A 115 15.26 6.03 -7.42
N LYS A 116 16.25 6.92 -7.49
CA LYS A 116 17.28 6.84 -8.53
C LYS A 116 18.03 5.51 -8.40
N PRO A 117 18.28 4.79 -9.51
CA PRO A 117 19.01 3.53 -9.46
C PRO A 117 20.38 3.72 -8.80
N ALA A 118 20.62 2.99 -7.70
CA ALA A 118 21.91 2.93 -7.03
C ALA A 118 22.70 1.70 -7.50
N THR A 119 24.02 1.74 -7.41
CA THR A 119 24.84 0.55 -7.69
C THR A 119 24.71 -0.46 -6.56
N TYR A 120 24.42 -1.70 -6.90
CA TYR A 120 24.35 -2.81 -5.97
C TYR A 120 25.71 -3.00 -5.25
N PRO A 121 25.73 -3.21 -3.93
CA PRO A 121 26.98 -3.31 -3.18
C PRO A 121 27.76 -4.58 -3.53
N HIS A 122 29.04 -4.41 -3.86
CA HIS A 122 29.97 -5.51 -4.14
C HIS A 122 30.73 -5.98 -2.88
N SER A 123 30.52 -5.33 -1.74
CA SER A 123 31.15 -5.64 -0.46
C SER A 123 30.20 -5.31 0.68
N SER A 124 30.22 -6.11 1.74
CA SER A 124 29.41 -5.90 2.95
C SER A 124 29.65 -4.52 3.58
N LYS A 125 30.88 -4.01 3.52
CA LYS A 125 31.24 -2.66 4.03
C LYS A 125 30.48 -1.54 3.33
N ASN A 126 30.13 -1.74 2.06
CA ASN A 126 29.44 -0.75 1.24
C ASN A 126 27.92 -0.95 1.27
N PHE A 127 27.42 -2.02 1.89
CA PHE A 127 25.99 -2.34 1.87
C PHE A 127 25.16 -1.21 2.50
N ALA A 128 25.45 -0.87 3.76
CA ALA A 128 24.72 0.17 4.49
C ALA A 128 24.77 1.53 3.75
N VAL A 129 25.94 1.92 3.26
CA VAL A 129 26.12 3.19 2.54
C VAL A 129 25.29 3.25 1.26
N ARG A 130 25.13 2.13 0.55
CA ARG A 130 24.35 2.08 -0.71
C ARG A 130 22.85 2.01 -0.48
N PHE A 131 22.41 1.46 0.65
CA PHE A 131 20.99 1.33 0.99
C PHE A 131 20.46 2.49 1.85
N ALA A 132 21.33 3.29 2.48
CA ALA A 132 20.92 4.45 3.28
C ALA A 132 19.97 5.44 2.55
N PRO A 133 20.12 5.72 1.25
CA PRO A 133 19.16 6.57 0.54
C PRO A 133 17.75 5.97 0.46
N PHE A 134 17.64 4.64 0.48
CA PHE A 134 16.34 3.95 0.46
C PHE A 134 15.66 4.05 1.82
N GLU A 135 16.43 3.89 2.89
CA GLU A 135 15.94 4.10 4.26
C GLU A 135 15.43 5.54 4.44
N GLN A 136 16.14 6.53 3.91
CA GLN A 136 15.68 7.93 3.92
C GLN A 136 14.37 8.13 3.16
N GLU A 137 14.22 7.52 1.98
CA GLU A 137 12.97 7.59 1.21
C GLU A 137 11.81 6.96 2.00
N ILE A 138 12.04 5.82 2.66
CA ILE A 138 11.04 5.15 3.50
C ILE A 138 10.65 6.01 4.70
N SER A 139 11.62 6.62 5.38
CA SER A 139 11.30 7.53 6.49
C SER A 139 10.54 8.77 6.05
N LEU A 140 10.82 9.28 4.83
CA LEU A 140 10.07 10.38 4.25
C LEU A 140 8.64 9.98 3.90
N SER A 141 8.44 8.77 3.35
CA SER A 141 7.10 8.28 3.03
C SER A 141 6.25 8.09 4.28
N GLU A 142 6.83 7.54 5.35
CA GLU A 142 6.19 7.42 6.66
C GLU A 142 5.80 8.80 7.24
N ALA A 143 6.70 9.78 7.16
CA ALA A 143 6.43 11.13 7.64
C ALA A 143 5.28 11.83 6.88
N GLU A 144 5.13 11.55 5.59
CA GLU A 144 3.99 12.03 4.79
C GLU A 144 2.67 11.35 5.17
N ALA A 145 2.69 10.05 5.46
CA ALA A 145 1.53 9.31 5.96
C ALA A 145 1.05 9.82 7.33
N GLU A 146 1.95 10.40 8.12
CA GLU A 146 1.66 11.03 9.42
C GLU A 146 1.37 12.54 9.34
N GLY A 147 0.90 13.06 8.20
CA GLY A 147 0.57 14.47 7.99
C GLY A 147 -0.12 15.17 9.19
N PRO A 148 0.04 16.50 9.35
CA PRO A 148 -0.27 17.21 10.59
C PRO A 148 -1.66 16.85 11.08
N VAL A 149 -1.73 16.32 12.30
CA VAL A 149 -2.97 16.15 13.04
C VAL A 149 -3.54 17.56 13.22
N ILE A 150 -4.32 18.03 12.24
CA ILE A 150 -5.24 19.14 12.47
C ILE A 150 -6.13 18.63 13.60
N PRO A 151 -6.13 19.23 14.79
CA PRO A 151 -7.15 18.90 15.77
C PRO A 151 -8.45 19.30 15.11
N ARG A 152 -9.19 18.34 14.56
CA ARG A 152 -10.62 18.50 14.33
C ARG A 152 -11.18 18.72 15.71
N LEU A 153 -11.29 20.00 16.06
CA LEU A 153 -12.24 20.51 17.04
C LEU A 153 -13.56 19.81 16.72
N TYR A 154 -13.85 18.76 17.49
CA TYR A 154 -15.23 18.37 17.70
C TYR A 154 -15.85 19.57 18.38
N SER A 155 -16.50 20.44 17.60
CA SER A 155 -17.54 21.30 18.12
C SER A 155 -18.60 20.36 18.70
N ILE A 156 -18.49 20.16 20.01
CA ILE A 156 -19.51 19.58 20.86
C ILE A 156 -20.81 20.34 20.54
N PRO A 157 -21.89 19.69 20.09
CA PRO A 157 -23.20 20.32 20.19
C PRO A 157 -23.51 20.38 21.68
N SER A 158 -23.33 21.56 22.28
CA SER A 158 -23.78 21.84 23.65
C SER A 158 -25.30 21.71 23.66
N SER A 159 -25.78 20.56 24.14
CA SER A 159 -27.15 20.38 24.57
C SER A 159 -27.35 21.16 25.87
N SER A 160 -28.10 22.26 25.81
CA SER A 160 -28.73 22.83 27.00
C SER A 160 -30.05 23.52 26.67
N ALA A 161 -31.11 22.90 27.20
CA ALA A 161 -32.28 23.51 27.84
C ALA A 161 -33.38 24.20 26.98
N SER A 162 -34.47 23.44 26.80
CA SER A 162 -35.87 23.76 27.16
C SER A 162 -36.51 25.10 26.73
N SER A 163 -37.65 25.03 26.04
CA SER A 163 -38.98 25.36 26.63
C SER A 163 -40.12 25.15 25.62
N ALA A 164 -41.34 25.11 26.14
CA ALA A 164 -42.54 24.42 25.63
C ALA A 164 -43.47 25.26 24.72
N SER A 165 -44.61 24.62 24.38
CA SER A 165 -45.86 25.11 23.73
C SER A 165 -45.87 25.02 22.19
N SER A 166 -46.93 24.62 21.47
CA SER A 166 -48.30 24.20 21.80
C SER A 166 -48.97 23.66 20.51
N VAL A 167 -49.83 22.64 20.65
CA VAL A 167 -51.12 22.44 19.95
C VAL A 167 -51.16 22.52 18.41
N SER A 168 -51.46 21.39 17.73
CA SER A 168 -52.80 21.10 17.19
C SER A 168 -52.83 19.86 16.29
N SER A 169 -53.65 18.90 16.70
CA SER A 169 -54.56 18.04 15.93
C SER A 169 -54.33 17.87 14.41
N ASN A 170 -54.10 16.63 13.96
CA ASN A 170 -55.03 16.01 13.01
C ASN A 170 -54.96 14.48 12.98
N LYS A 171 -56.16 13.91 12.94
CA LYS A 171 -56.55 12.51 13.08
C LYS A 171 -56.88 11.97 11.69
N ARG A 172 -56.33 10.81 11.28
CA ARG A 172 -56.86 9.86 10.26
C ARG A 172 -55.85 8.72 10.08
N GLN A 173 -56.06 7.58 10.73
CA GLN A 173 -56.86 6.41 10.31
C GLN A 173 -55.98 5.33 9.64
N ASN A 174 -55.74 4.26 10.42
CA ASN A 174 -55.33 2.94 9.97
C ASN A 174 -56.40 2.34 9.05
N THR A 175 -55.97 1.73 7.96
CA THR A 175 -56.63 0.54 7.40
C THR A 175 -55.58 -0.43 6.90
N SER A 176 -55.51 -1.56 7.61
CA SER A 176 -54.97 -2.83 7.17
C SER A 176 -55.71 -3.35 5.95
N TYR A 177 -54.99 -3.96 5.00
CA TYR A 177 -55.59 -4.94 4.10
C TYR A 177 -54.69 -6.19 4.04
N ASN A 178 -55.41 -7.31 3.97
CA ASN A 178 -55.02 -8.71 4.17
C ASN A 178 -53.87 -9.22 3.30
#